data_AF-A0AAW0VYA4-F1
#
_entry.id   AF-A0AAW0VYA4-F1
#
_cell.length_a   1.000
_cell.length_b   1.000
_cell.length_c   1.000
_cell.angle_alpha   90.00
_cell.angle_beta   90.00
_cell.angle_gamma   90.00
#
_symmetry.space_group_name_H-M   'P 1'
#
loop_
_entity.id
_entity.type
_entity.pdbx_description
1 polymer ?
#
loop_
_entity_poly.entity_id
_entity_poly.type
_entity_poly.pdbx_seq_one_letter_code
_entity_poly.pdbx_strand_id
1 'polypeptide(L)'
;MVASQGYLTLLLVIKGTVCHTTHNNETVVAGILQGSWFSWEEGRSVNTEISARKMSGLGTVIEGEALRTGTFQYILRHQSPCFTCVVFIVRTWNILERFQSTCVSEGTLKNS
;
A
#
# COMPACT_ATOMS: atom_id res chain seq x y z
N MET A 1 -69.49 6.95 -3.40
CA MET A 1 -69.68 5.64 -2.75
C MET A 1 -68.30 5.12 -2.37
N VAL A 2 -68.08 4.89 -1.08
CA VAL A 2 -66.81 4.41 -0.48
C VAL A 2 -67.02 2.95 -0.07
N ALA A 3 -66.13 2.04 -0.46
CA ALA A 3 -65.82 0.71 0.10
C ALA A 3 -65.03 -0.08 -0.98
N SER A 4 -63.77 -0.48 -0.81
CA SER A 4 -63.16 -1.48 0.10
C SER A 4 -62.65 -2.67 -0.74
N GLN A 5 -61.34 -2.90 -0.81
CA GLN A 5 -60.68 -4.23 -0.80
C GLN A 5 -59.21 -4.13 -1.23
N GLY A 6 -58.31 -4.79 -0.49
CA GLY A 6 -56.95 -5.05 -0.95
C GLY A 6 -55.85 -5.00 0.11
N TYR A 7 -56.10 -5.48 1.33
CA TYR A 7 -55.04 -5.70 2.33
C TYR A 7 -54.30 -7.02 2.00
N LEU A 8 -53.34 -7.00 1.08
CA LEU A 8 -52.39 -8.11 0.79
C LEU A 8 -51.39 -7.55 -0.24
N THR A 9 -50.21 -7.05 0.12
CA THR A 9 -49.03 -7.87 0.43
C THR A 9 -48.00 -7.01 1.18
N LEU A 10 -48.09 -7.02 2.51
CA LEU A 10 -46.97 -6.70 3.39
C LEU A 10 -46.02 -7.91 3.34
N LEU A 11 -44.72 -7.64 3.22
CA LEU A 11 -43.57 -8.57 3.17
C LEU A 11 -43.24 -9.15 1.78
N LEU A 12 -42.13 -8.68 1.20
CA LEU A 12 -41.01 -9.56 0.84
C LEU A 12 -39.76 -8.77 0.40
N VAL A 13 -38.72 -8.91 1.23
CA VAL A 13 -37.28 -8.91 0.90
C VAL A 13 -36.57 -7.57 0.66
N ILE A 14 -36.10 -6.98 1.77
CA ILE A 14 -34.66 -6.82 2.07
C ILE A 14 -33.73 -6.87 0.85
N LYS A 15 -33.67 -5.83 0.01
CA LYS A 15 -32.55 -5.62 -0.91
C LYS A 15 -32.32 -4.13 -1.11
N GLY A 16 -31.32 -3.60 -0.39
CA GLY A 16 -30.85 -2.24 -0.67
C GLY A 16 -29.83 -1.70 0.32
N THR A 17 -29.70 -2.26 1.51
CA THR A 17 -28.59 -1.91 2.40
C THR A 17 -27.42 -2.85 2.12
N VAL A 18 -26.66 -2.59 1.06
CA VAL A 18 -25.28 -3.08 1.00
C VAL A 18 -24.34 -1.88 1.03
N CYS A 19 -23.43 -1.98 1.98
CA CYS A 19 -22.51 -1.00 2.50
C CYS A 19 -21.67 -0.35 1.41
N HIS A 20 -21.60 0.97 1.40
CA HIS A 20 -20.51 1.68 0.74
C HIS A 20 -19.24 1.44 1.59
N THR A 21 -18.47 0.39 1.28
CA THR A 21 -17.09 0.31 1.77
C THR A 21 -16.19 0.97 0.76
N THR A 22 -16.04 2.30 0.84
CA THR A 22 -14.83 2.94 0.30
C THR A 22 -13.71 2.55 1.24
N HIS A 23 -13.06 1.44 0.93
CA HIS A 23 -11.86 1.00 1.60
C HIS A 23 -10.73 1.94 1.18
N ASN A 24 -10.56 3.04 1.92
CA ASN A 24 -9.30 3.79 1.91
C ASN A 24 -8.26 2.96 2.67
N ASN A 25 -7.82 1.84 2.09
CA ASN A 25 -6.53 1.29 2.47
C ASN A 25 -5.47 2.17 1.82
N GLU A 26 -5.23 3.32 2.43
CA GLU A 26 -3.95 3.98 2.24
C GLU A 26 -2.89 2.97 2.70
N THR A 27 -2.09 2.47 1.76
CA THR A 27 -1.03 1.50 2.06
C THR A 27 -0.10 2.09 3.11
N VAL A 28 0.07 1.36 4.21
CA VAL A 28 0.99 1.72 5.29
C VAL A 28 2.18 0.77 5.30
N VAL A 29 3.38 1.33 5.40
CA VAL A 29 4.62 0.56 5.57
C VAL A 29 4.57 -0.21 6.89
N ALA A 30 5.00 -1.47 6.89
CA ALA A 30 4.99 -2.32 8.08
C ALA A 30 5.78 -1.67 9.22
N GLY A 31 5.25 -1.70 10.44
CA GLY A 31 5.84 -1.01 11.61
C GLY A 31 7.28 -1.42 11.92
N ILE A 32 7.64 -2.69 11.67
CA ILE A 32 9.01 -3.19 11.84
C ILE A 32 10.04 -2.53 10.90
N LEU A 33 9.58 -1.93 9.79
CA LEU A 33 10.42 -1.22 8.84
C LEU A 33 10.50 0.28 9.16
N GLN A 34 9.62 0.82 10.00
CA GLN A 34 9.56 2.25 10.27
C GLN A 34 10.70 2.70 11.20
N GLY A 35 11.17 3.93 11.00
CA GLY A 35 12.29 4.53 11.73
C GLY A 35 13.51 4.81 10.84
N SER A 36 14.64 5.07 11.49
CA SER A 36 15.90 5.45 10.85
C SER A 36 16.78 4.22 10.63
N TRP A 37 17.23 4.04 9.38
CA TRP A 37 18.10 2.94 8.95
C TRP A 37 19.39 3.48 8.35
N PHE A 38 20.52 3.01 8.87
CA PHE A 38 21.83 3.32 8.34
C PHE A 38 22.32 2.24 7.38
N SER A 39 22.86 2.65 6.23
CA SER A 39 23.52 1.78 5.27
C SER A 39 24.80 2.43 4.73
N TRP A 40 25.69 1.58 4.20
CA TRP A 40 26.83 2.03 3.40
C TRP A 40 26.56 1.66 1.95
N GLU A 41 26.26 2.66 1.11
CA GLU A 41 25.85 2.47 -0.28
C GLU A 41 26.78 3.28 -1.17
N GLU A 42 27.29 2.69 -2.26
CA GLU A 42 28.15 3.38 -3.24
C GLU A 42 29.36 4.12 -2.61
N GLY A 43 29.90 3.60 -1.49
CA GLY A 43 31.05 4.19 -0.80
C GLY A 43 30.73 5.38 0.11
N ARG A 44 29.45 5.64 0.40
CA ARG A 44 29.01 6.71 1.31
C ARG A 44 28.03 6.19 2.36
N SER A 45 27.96 6.89 3.50
CA SER A 45 26.89 6.69 4.46
C SER A 45 25.57 7.19 3.90
N VAL A 46 24.55 6.36 4.01
CA VAL A 46 23.17 6.71 3.70
C VAL A 46 22.35 6.48 4.95
N ASN A 47 21.57 7.49 5.34
CA ASN A 47 20.54 7.33 6.37
C ASN A 47 19.18 7.40 5.69
N THR A 48 18.38 6.35 5.87
CA THR A 48 17.05 6.21 5.30
C THR A 48 16.02 6.28 6.42
N GLU A 49 15.22 7.33 6.43
CA GLU A 49 14.05 7.45 7.29
C GLU A 49 12.84 6.83 6.59
N ILE A 50 12.26 5.81 7.22
CA ILE A 50 11.07 5.11 6.74
C ILE A 50 9.90 5.48 7.66
N SER A 51 8.94 6.20 7.10
CA SER A 51 7.68 6.52 7.77
C SER A 51 6.55 5.62 7.27
N ALA A 52 5.36 5.76 7.85
CA ALA A 52 4.16 5.05 7.41
C ALA A 52 3.88 5.15 5.89
N ARG A 53 4.34 6.22 5.20
CA ARG A 53 4.02 6.45 3.78
C ARG A 53 5.14 6.98 2.91
N LYS A 54 6.29 7.33 3.50
CA LYS A 54 7.40 7.93 2.77
C LYS A 54 8.70 7.31 3.23
N MET A 55 9.61 7.15 2.28
CA MET A 55 10.96 6.72 2.52
C MET A 55 11.90 7.80 1.99
N SER A 56 12.77 8.33 2.84
CA SER A 56 13.69 9.40 2.44
C SER A 56 14.59 8.94 1.29
N GLY A 57 14.72 9.76 0.25
CA GLY A 57 15.49 9.41 -0.95
C GLY A 57 14.78 8.46 -1.94
N LEU A 58 13.63 7.87 -1.59
CA LEU A 58 12.88 6.93 -2.43
C LEU A 58 11.46 7.38 -2.78
N GLY A 59 10.88 8.30 -2.02
CA GLY A 59 9.58 8.91 -2.35
C GLY A 59 8.41 8.40 -1.51
N THR A 60 7.20 8.46 -2.10
CA THR A 60 5.94 8.16 -1.40
C THR A 60 5.45 6.78 -1.79
N VAL A 61 5.08 5.96 -0.81
CA VAL A 61 4.50 4.63 -1.02
C VAL A 61 3.10 4.77 -1.60
N ILE A 62 2.85 4.05 -2.69
CA ILE A 62 1.53 4.02 -3.34
C ILE A 62 0.85 2.67 -3.19
N GLU A 63 1.64 1.60 -3.07
CA GLU A 63 1.18 0.24 -2.94
C GLU A 63 2.22 -0.58 -2.20
N GLY A 64 1.79 -1.66 -1.56
CA GLY A 64 2.69 -2.55 -0.84
C GLY A 64 1.98 -3.74 -0.25
N GLU A 65 2.75 -4.82 -0.13
CA GLU A 65 2.27 -6.11 0.32
C GLU A 65 3.36 -6.86 1.10
N ALA A 66 2.94 -7.79 1.94
CA ALA A 66 3.83 -8.75 2.57
C ALA A 66 3.86 -10.02 1.71
N LEU A 67 4.99 -10.28 1.04
CA LEU A 67 5.15 -11.46 0.18
C LEU A 67 5.22 -12.75 1.00
N ARG A 68 5.87 -12.68 2.17
CA ARG A 68 6.03 -13.76 3.15
C ARG A 68 6.52 -13.18 4.47
N THR A 69 6.62 -14.01 5.52
CA THR A 69 7.13 -13.59 6.82
C THR A 69 8.49 -12.90 6.70
N GLY A 70 8.55 -11.63 7.13
CA GLY A 70 9.76 -10.81 7.10
C GLY A 70 10.18 -10.30 5.71
N THR A 71 9.38 -10.51 4.65
CA THR A 71 9.65 -9.95 3.31
C THR A 71 8.49 -9.08 2.87
N PHE A 72 8.79 -7.82 2.55
CA PHE A 72 7.79 -6.82 2.17
C PHE A 72 8.17 -6.20 0.83
N GLN A 73 7.18 -5.96 -0.01
CA GLN A 73 7.35 -5.26 -1.28
C GLN A 73 6.55 -3.97 -1.26
N TYR A 74 7.14 -2.88 -1.77
CA TYR A 74 6.49 -1.58 -1.89
C TYR A 74 6.77 -0.98 -3.26
N ILE A 75 5.75 -0.31 -3.81
CA ILE A 75 5.91 0.57 -4.96
C ILE A 75 5.95 2.00 -4.43
N LEU A 76 6.98 2.74 -4.83
CA LEU A 76 7.18 4.14 -4.48
C LEU A 76 7.05 5.02 -5.71
N ARG A 77 6.51 6.22 -5.51
CA ARG A 77 6.44 7.30 -6.49
C ARG A 77 7.42 8.41 -6.10
N HIS A 78 8.33 8.74 -7.00
CA HIS A 78 9.20 9.93 -6.91
C HIS A 78 8.46 11.21 -7.36
N GLN A 79 9.10 12.38 -7.21
CA GLN A 79 8.51 13.67 -7.60
C GLN A 79 8.41 13.85 -9.13
N SER A 80 9.26 13.20 -9.92
CA SER A 80 9.12 13.00 -11.37
C SER A 80 8.27 11.76 -11.64
N PRO A 81 7.65 11.56 -12.82
CA PRO A 81 6.81 10.38 -13.13
C PRO A 81 7.66 9.10 -13.22
N CYS A 82 8.12 8.67 -12.06
CA CYS A 82 9.11 7.65 -11.83
C CYS A 82 8.63 6.84 -10.65
N PHE A 83 8.54 5.54 -10.87
CA PHE A 83 8.17 4.58 -9.87
C PHE A 83 9.32 3.61 -9.65
N THR A 84 9.47 3.17 -8.42
CA THR A 84 10.47 2.18 -8.03
C THR A 84 9.79 1.11 -7.21
N CYS A 85 10.13 -0.14 -7.48
CA CYS A 85 9.77 -1.26 -6.63
C CYS A 85 10.91 -1.50 -5.64
N VAL A 86 10.57 -1.63 -4.36
CA VAL A 86 11.53 -1.92 -3.31
C VAL A 86 11.07 -3.16 -2.54
N VAL A 87 11.98 -4.10 -2.37
CA VAL A 87 11.78 -5.29 -1.55
C VAL A 87 12.68 -5.20 -0.32
N PHE A 88 12.06 -5.34 0.84
CA PHE A 88 12.72 -5.39 2.14
C PHE A 88 12.70 -6.80 2.69
N ILE A 89 13.85 -7.29 3.17
CA ILE A 89 13.97 -8.56 3.87
C ILE A 89 14.52 -8.30 5.27
N VAL A 90 13.68 -8.48 6.28
CA VAL A 90 14.07 -8.37 7.69
C VAL A 90 14.86 -9.63 8.05
N ARG A 91 16.16 -9.47 8.34
CA ARG A 91 17.01 -10.56 8.84
C ARG A 91 16.94 -10.65 10.35
N THR A 92 17.02 -9.50 11.01
CA THR A 92 16.87 -9.33 12.46
C THR A 92 16.27 -7.94 12.74
N TRP A 93 16.06 -7.60 14.02
CA TRP A 93 15.54 -6.27 14.39
C TRP A 93 16.43 -5.11 13.93
N ASN A 94 17.73 -5.33 13.75
CA ASN A 94 18.71 -4.29 13.41
C ASN A 94 19.38 -4.52 12.04
N ILE A 95 18.96 -5.53 11.29
CA ILE A 95 19.54 -5.88 9.99
C ILE A 95 18.41 -6.01 8.97
N LEU A 96 18.41 -5.07 8.03
CA LEU A 96 17.46 -4.99 6.93
C LEU A 96 18.22 -5.09 5.61
N GLU A 97 17.80 -6.03 4.75
CA GLU A 97 18.25 -6.04 3.36
C GLU A 97 17.23 -5.32 2.49
N ARG A 98 17.73 -4.57 1.51
CA ARG A 98 16.91 -3.76 0.59
C ARG A 98 17.35 -4.04 -0.84
N PHE A 99 16.39 -4.37 -1.68
CA PHE A 99 16.56 -4.45 -3.13
C PHE A 99 15.67 -3.40 -3.77
N GLN A 100 16.21 -2.65 -4.73
CA GLN A 100 15.49 -1.59 -5.40
C GLN A 100 15.61 -1.76 -6.92
N SER A 101 14.48 -1.64 -7.62
CA SER A 101 14.47 -1.59 -9.08
C SER A 101 14.99 -0.26 -9.60
N THR A 102 15.38 -0.24 -10.87
CA THR A 102 15.55 1.03 -11.59
C THR A 102 14.22 1.78 -11.66
N CYS A 103 14.32 3.08 -11.93
CA CYS A 103 13.18 3.95 -12.17
C CYS A 103 12.41 3.50 -13.42
N VAL A 104 11.09 3.30 -13.29
CA VAL A 104 10.17 3.00 -14.40
C VAL A 104 9.09 4.06 -14.50
N SER A 105 8.68 4.40 -15.73
CA SER A 105 7.59 5.33 -15.98
C SER A 105 6.22 4.64 -15.84
N GLU A 106 5.16 5.43 -15.67
CA GLU A 106 3.79 4.94 -15.43
C GLU A 106 3.29 3.99 -16.53
N GLY A 107 3.72 4.19 -17.78
CA GLY A 107 3.28 3.37 -18.92
C GLY A 107 3.79 1.93 -18.89
N THR A 108 4.85 1.63 -18.13
CA THR A 108 5.44 0.28 -18.06
C THR A 108 4.83 -0.56 -16.94
N LEU A 109 4.31 0.06 -15.87
CA LEU A 109 3.78 -0.65 -14.70
C LEU A 109 2.44 -1.36 -14.96
N LYS A 110 1.64 -0.90 -15.93
CA LYS A 110 0.33 -1.50 -16.24
C LYS A 110 0.40 -2.85 -16.99
N ASN A 111 1.59 -3.25 -17.44
CA ASN A 111 1.80 -4.43 -18.28
C ASN A 111 2.62 -5.54 -17.58
N SER A 112 2.91 -5.39 -16.28
CA SER A 112 3.57 -6.39 -15.44
C SER A 112 2.60 -6.92 -14.40
#